data_AF-A0A939DDG3-F1
#
_entry.id   AF-A0A939DDG3-F1
#
_cell.length_a   1.000
_cell.length_b   1.000
_cell.length_c   1.000
_cell.angle_alpha   90.00
_cell.angle_beta   90.00
_cell.angle_gamma   90.00
#
_symmetry.space_group_name_H-M   'P 1'
#
loop_
_entity.id
_entity.type
_entity.pdbx_description
1 polymer ?
#
loop_
_entity_poly.entity_id
_entity_poly.type
_entity_poly.pdbx_seq_one_letter_code
_entity_poly.pdbx_strand_id
1 'polypeptide(L)'
;MKPTAKGNLPRNFCREAAQVYWGEDAYQERTRFGNINREDDFYDLHITRLMAELSGLIRKYKGKFILSRDCRQLLAEGGLAAVYPRLFRAYVEQFNWAYRDGHVELPFIQQSFVFTLYLLTRYGNTSRPHTFYEEAFLQAFPIVLDDIPPSPIFSPEEELRRCYTWRALVDFTGFLGLAEVEKVSDELLCREYRVKSLPLLGRIVQFQLPK
;
A
#
# COMPACT_ATOMS: atom_id res chain seq x y z
N MET A 1 13.83 -3.49 -19.80
CA MET A 1 13.67 -4.91 -19.38
C MET A 1 12.59 -5.59 -20.22
N LYS A 2 12.80 -6.81 -20.72
CA LYS A 2 11.76 -7.55 -21.46
C LYS A 2 10.79 -8.20 -20.46
N PRO A 3 9.47 -8.00 -20.56
CA PRO A 3 8.50 -8.71 -19.72
C PRO A 3 8.36 -10.18 -20.14
N THR A 4 7.70 -10.96 -19.29
CA THR A 4 7.17 -12.28 -19.64
C THR A 4 6.05 -12.16 -20.68
N ALA A 5 5.60 -13.30 -21.24
CA ALA A 5 4.48 -13.33 -22.18
C ALA A 5 3.18 -12.74 -21.59
N LYS A 6 2.98 -12.84 -20.27
CA LYS A 6 1.83 -12.26 -19.56
C LYS A 6 1.99 -10.76 -19.26
N GLY A 7 3.11 -10.16 -19.64
CA GLY A 7 3.40 -8.76 -19.37
C GLY A 7 4.03 -8.49 -18.00
N ASN A 8 4.32 -9.52 -17.21
CA ASN A 8 4.91 -9.43 -15.87
C ASN A 8 6.45 -9.28 -15.92
N LEU A 9 7.04 -8.87 -14.81
CA LEU A 9 8.47 -8.88 -14.55
C LEU A 9 9.04 -10.31 -14.64
N PRO A 10 10.26 -10.48 -15.20
CA PRO A 10 10.92 -11.79 -15.22
C PRO A 10 11.23 -12.30 -13.81
N ARG A 11 11.01 -13.60 -13.59
CA ARG A 11 11.26 -14.29 -12.31
C ARG A 11 12.64 -13.98 -11.69
N ASN A 12 13.72 -14.06 -12.47
CA ASN A 12 15.07 -13.85 -11.94
C ASN A 12 15.26 -12.42 -11.44
N PHE A 13 14.69 -11.43 -12.14
CA PHE A 13 14.69 -10.05 -11.68
C PHE A 13 13.93 -9.90 -10.35
N CYS A 14 12.78 -10.56 -10.20
CA CYS A 14 12.03 -10.53 -8.94
C CYS A 14 12.82 -11.16 -7.78
N ARG A 15 13.54 -12.27 -8.01
CA ARG A 15 14.39 -12.90 -7.00
C ARG A 15 15.53 -12.00 -6.55
N GLU A 16 16.26 -11.43 -7.51
CA GLU A 16 17.37 -10.51 -7.23
C GLU A 16 16.87 -9.28 -6.48
N ALA A 17 15.77 -8.69 -6.94
CA ALA A 17 15.17 -7.53 -6.28
C ALA A 17 14.70 -7.84 -4.86
N ALA A 18 14.07 -8.99 -4.63
CA ALA A 18 13.62 -9.41 -3.31
C ALA A 18 14.79 -9.68 -2.36
N GLN A 19 15.87 -10.30 -2.84
CA GLN A 19 17.05 -10.57 -2.02
C GLN A 19 17.73 -9.27 -1.58
N VAL A 20 17.82 -8.28 -2.47
CA VAL A 20 18.33 -6.94 -2.15
C VAL A 20 17.40 -6.20 -1.19
N TYR A 21 16.09 -6.27 -1.42
CA TYR A 21 15.10 -5.50 -0.67
C TYR A 21 14.85 -6.03 0.74
N TRP A 22 14.72 -7.35 0.90
CA TRP A 22 14.46 -7.99 2.19
C TRP A 22 15.74 -8.30 2.97
N GLY A 23 16.88 -8.45 2.29
CA GLY A 23 18.09 -9.03 2.88
C GLY A 23 18.01 -10.55 2.98
N GLU A 24 19.14 -11.19 3.31
CA GLU A 24 19.28 -12.65 3.23
C GLU A 24 18.34 -13.39 4.19
N ASP A 25 18.32 -13.02 5.47
CA ASP A 25 17.55 -13.75 6.49
C ASP A 25 16.04 -13.72 6.21
N ALA A 26 15.49 -12.53 5.93
CA ALA A 26 14.08 -12.37 5.61
C ALA A 26 13.72 -12.99 4.24
N TYR A 27 14.64 -13.03 3.28
CA TYR A 27 14.44 -13.74 2.02
C TYR A 27 14.31 -15.24 2.26
N GLN A 28 15.18 -15.85 3.07
CA GLN A 28 15.12 -17.27 3.40
C GLN A 28 13.83 -17.62 4.14
N GLU A 29 13.42 -16.80 5.10
CA GLU A 29 12.17 -17.02 5.84
C GLU A 29 10.93 -16.93 4.92
N ARG A 30 10.82 -15.84 4.15
CA ARG A 30 9.68 -15.60 3.25
C ARG A 30 9.59 -16.62 2.12
N THR A 31 10.70 -17.24 1.74
CA THR A 31 10.73 -18.26 0.68
C THR A 31 10.81 -19.70 1.19
N ARG A 32 10.74 -19.91 2.52
CA ARG A 32 10.87 -21.22 3.17
C ARG A 32 9.90 -22.28 2.63
N PHE A 33 8.65 -21.91 2.38
CA PHE A 33 7.59 -22.81 1.94
C PHE A 33 7.16 -22.59 0.48
N GLY A 34 7.83 -21.67 -0.23
CA GLY A 34 7.51 -21.32 -1.61
C GLY A 34 8.52 -20.31 -2.16
N ASN A 35 9.11 -20.59 -3.32
CA ASN A 35 10.09 -19.68 -3.95
C ASN A 35 9.38 -18.58 -4.76
N ILE A 36 10.07 -17.48 -5.07
CA ILE A 36 9.59 -16.47 -6.03
C ILE A 36 9.68 -17.05 -7.44
N ASN A 37 8.54 -17.43 -8.01
CA ASN A 37 8.41 -18.06 -9.31
C ASN A 37 7.77 -17.16 -10.37
N ARG A 38 6.98 -16.19 -9.94
CA ARG A 38 6.34 -15.14 -10.74
C ARG A 38 6.43 -13.80 -10.01
N GLU A 39 6.12 -12.72 -10.73
CA GLU A 39 6.10 -11.36 -10.16
C GLU A 39 5.22 -11.25 -8.92
N ASP A 40 4.04 -11.85 -8.95
CA ASP A 40 3.05 -11.75 -7.87
C ASP A 40 3.51 -12.42 -6.58
N ASP A 41 4.52 -13.30 -6.63
CA ASP A 41 5.14 -13.90 -5.44
C ASP A 41 6.05 -12.88 -4.71
N PHE A 42 6.43 -11.77 -5.35
CA PHE A 42 7.02 -10.58 -4.71
C PHE A 42 6.08 -9.39 -4.82
N TYR A 43 5.06 -9.41 -3.97
CA TYR A 43 3.91 -8.52 -4.09
C TYR A 43 4.24 -7.03 -4.00
N ASP A 44 5.19 -6.63 -3.16
CA ASP A 44 5.58 -5.21 -3.04
C ASP A 44 6.14 -4.67 -4.38
N LEU A 45 6.96 -5.47 -5.07
CA LEU A 45 7.48 -5.11 -6.38
C LEU A 45 6.39 -5.15 -7.45
N HIS A 46 5.46 -6.09 -7.36
CA HIS A 46 4.30 -6.15 -8.25
C HIS A 46 3.49 -4.85 -8.20
N ILE A 47 3.09 -4.43 -7.00
CA ILE A 47 2.35 -3.18 -6.80
C ILE A 47 3.19 -1.98 -7.21
N THR A 48 4.49 -1.96 -6.90
CA THR A 48 5.39 -0.88 -7.31
C THR A 48 5.46 -0.74 -8.84
N ARG A 49 5.51 -1.85 -9.60
CA ARG A 49 5.46 -1.79 -11.06
C ARG A 49 4.13 -1.23 -11.55
N LEU A 50 3.00 -1.72 -11.02
CA LEU A 50 1.67 -1.24 -11.40
C LEU A 50 1.54 0.28 -11.19
N MET A 51 1.98 0.74 -10.02
CA MET A 51 2.07 2.16 -9.68
C MET A 51 2.95 2.96 -10.65
N ALA A 52 4.11 2.43 -11.01
CA ALA A 52 5.01 3.08 -11.96
C ALA A 52 4.41 3.15 -13.38
N GLU A 53 3.63 2.16 -13.79
CA GLU A 53 2.89 2.19 -15.07
C GLU A 53 1.74 3.20 -15.03
N LEU A 54 0.89 3.16 -13.99
CA LEU A 54 -0.25 4.08 -13.82
C LEU A 54 0.20 5.55 -13.75
N SER A 55 1.30 5.83 -13.04
CA SER A 55 1.87 7.17 -12.94
C SER A 55 2.59 7.65 -14.22
N GLY A 56 2.72 6.79 -15.23
CA GLY A 56 3.43 7.08 -16.48
C GLY A 56 4.96 7.14 -16.33
N LEU A 57 5.51 6.67 -15.21
CA LEU A 57 6.95 6.65 -14.96
C LEU A 57 7.65 5.60 -15.82
N ILE A 58 6.99 4.47 -16.04
CA ILE A 58 7.43 3.44 -16.98
C ILE A 58 6.36 3.19 -18.05
N ARG A 59 6.80 2.70 -19.20
CA ARG A 59 5.91 2.25 -20.28
C ARG A 59 6.48 1.05 -21.00
N LYS A 60 5.60 0.32 -21.70
CA LYS A 60 5.99 -0.73 -22.64
C LYS A 60 6.29 -0.10 -24.00
N TYR A 61 7.49 -0.31 -24.52
CA TYR A 61 7.90 0.14 -25.85
C TYR A 61 8.73 -0.96 -26.52
N LYS A 62 8.35 -1.33 -27.75
CA LYS A 62 8.97 -2.43 -28.52
C LYS A 62 9.18 -3.70 -27.66
N GLY A 63 8.14 -4.10 -26.93
CA GLY A 63 8.15 -5.29 -26.08
C GLY A 63 9.08 -5.21 -24.86
N LYS A 64 9.43 -4.01 -24.38
CA LYS A 64 10.26 -3.81 -23.19
C LYS A 64 9.69 -2.74 -22.28
N PHE A 65 9.80 -2.93 -20.96
CA PHE A 65 9.69 -1.85 -20.00
C PHE A 65 10.86 -0.89 -20.16
N ILE A 66 10.54 0.38 -20.29
CA ILE A 66 11.47 1.50 -20.32
C ILE A 66 10.96 2.62 -19.40
N LEU A 67 11.89 3.41 -18.84
CA LEU A 67 11.52 4.68 -18.22
C LEU A 67 10.89 5.59 -19.28
N SER A 68 9.88 6.38 -18.90
CA SER A 68 9.39 7.46 -19.72
C SER A 68 10.43 8.58 -19.84
N ARG A 69 10.24 9.50 -20.79
CA ARG A 69 11.10 10.69 -20.90
C ARG A 69 10.99 11.52 -19.62
N ASP A 70 9.76 11.73 -19.17
CA ASP A 70 9.43 12.50 -17.97
C ASP A 70 10.05 11.88 -16.72
N CYS A 71 10.02 10.55 -16.57
CA CYS A 71 10.68 9.87 -15.45
C CYS A 71 12.20 10.10 -15.44
N ARG A 72 12.86 10.02 -16.61
CA ARG A 72 14.29 10.32 -16.70
C ARG A 72 14.61 11.77 -16.32
N GLN A 73 13.77 12.70 -16.75
CA GLN A 73 13.92 14.11 -16.40
C GLN A 73 13.72 14.35 -14.89
N LEU A 74 12.65 13.81 -14.31
CA LEU A 74 12.37 13.88 -12.88
C LEU A 74 13.54 13.34 -12.04
N LEU A 75 14.10 12.20 -12.43
CA LEU A 75 15.25 11.60 -11.75
C LEU A 75 16.52 12.46 -11.89
N ALA A 76 16.74 13.11 -13.04
CA ALA A 76 17.89 13.97 -13.25
C ALA A 76 17.83 15.28 -12.44
N GLU A 77 16.64 15.84 -12.28
CA GLU A 77 16.44 17.14 -11.60
C GLU A 77 16.30 17.00 -10.08
N GLY A 78 15.63 15.96 -9.59
CA GLY A 78 15.28 15.82 -8.18
C GLY A 78 15.46 14.42 -7.58
N GLY A 79 16.10 13.51 -8.31
CA GLY A 79 16.38 12.16 -7.85
C GLY A 79 15.13 11.36 -7.51
N LEU A 80 15.26 10.38 -6.61
CA LEU A 80 14.14 9.52 -6.19
C LEU A 80 13.06 10.28 -5.42
N ALA A 81 13.42 11.35 -4.71
CA ALA A 81 12.45 12.16 -3.98
C ALA A 81 11.39 12.79 -4.90
N ALA A 82 11.78 13.16 -6.13
CA ALA A 82 10.86 13.70 -7.13
C ALA A 82 9.89 12.64 -7.71
N VAL A 83 10.20 11.36 -7.57
CA VAL A 83 9.35 10.26 -8.06
C VAL A 83 8.21 9.96 -7.11
N TYR A 84 8.45 10.10 -5.80
CA TYR A 84 7.50 9.71 -4.77
C TYR A 84 6.11 10.38 -4.92
N PRO A 85 5.97 11.70 -5.16
CA PRO A 85 4.65 12.32 -5.31
C PRO A 85 3.83 11.74 -6.47
N ARG A 86 4.50 11.30 -7.55
CA ARG A 86 3.83 10.68 -8.70
C ARG A 86 3.29 9.29 -8.37
N LEU A 87 4.06 8.51 -7.59
CA LEU A 87 3.63 7.21 -7.09
C LEU A 87 2.50 7.36 -6.07
N PHE A 88 2.64 8.26 -5.10
CA PHE A 88 1.60 8.57 -4.11
C PHE A 88 0.27 8.91 -4.79
N ARG A 89 0.30 9.83 -5.77
CA ARG A 89 -0.88 10.25 -6.52
C ARG A 89 -1.52 9.10 -7.29
N ALA A 90 -0.73 8.28 -7.97
CA ALA A 90 -1.24 7.10 -8.66
C ALA A 90 -1.88 6.09 -7.68
N TYR A 91 -1.31 5.92 -6.48
CA TYR A 91 -1.87 5.02 -5.46
C TYR A 91 -3.27 5.45 -5.00
N VAL A 92 -3.44 6.75 -4.71
CA VAL A 92 -4.70 7.26 -4.12
C VAL A 92 -5.76 7.57 -5.18
N GLU A 93 -5.38 7.96 -6.40
CA GLU A 93 -6.33 8.38 -7.44
C GLU A 93 -6.64 7.33 -8.51
N GLN A 94 -5.71 6.40 -8.82
CA GLN A 94 -5.83 5.53 -10.00
C GLN A 94 -5.82 4.04 -9.67
N PHE A 95 -5.04 3.64 -8.67
CA PHE A 95 -4.95 2.24 -8.27
C PHE A 95 -6.22 1.81 -7.53
N ASN A 96 -6.79 0.65 -7.88
CA ASN A 96 -7.92 0.07 -7.16
C ASN A 96 -7.43 -0.61 -5.88
N TRP A 97 -7.77 -0.08 -4.70
CA TRP A 97 -7.33 -0.64 -3.42
C TRP A 97 -7.86 -2.06 -3.17
N ALA A 98 -9.05 -2.41 -3.68
CA ALA A 98 -9.63 -3.75 -3.54
C ALA A 98 -8.86 -4.84 -4.31
N TYR A 99 -8.00 -4.45 -5.26
CA TYR A 99 -7.13 -5.38 -5.98
C TYR A 99 -6.24 -6.21 -5.04
N ARG A 100 -5.90 -5.67 -3.86
CA ARG A 100 -4.91 -6.28 -2.96
C ARG A 100 -5.43 -7.36 -2.04
N ASP A 101 -6.72 -7.38 -1.73
CA ASP A 101 -7.23 -8.14 -0.60
C ASP A 101 -8.40 -9.08 -0.91
N GLY A 102 -9.01 -8.97 -2.09
CA GLY A 102 -10.11 -9.85 -2.49
C GLY A 102 -11.38 -9.70 -1.66
N HIS A 103 -11.45 -8.67 -0.81
CA HIS A 103 -12.65 -8.31 -0.06
C HIS A 103 -13.66 -7.55 -0.93
N VAL A 104 -14.85 -7.29 -0.40
CA VAL A 104 -15.89 -6.56 -1.15
C VAL A 104 -15.37 -5.20 -1.62
N GLU A 105 -15.83 -4.73 -2.78
CA GLU A 105 -15.46 -3.40 -3.25
C GLU A 105 -16.06 -2.34 -2.32
N LEU A 106 -15.21 -1.56 -1.67
CA LEU A 106 -15.60 -0.43 -0.82
C LEU A 106 -14.80 0.81 -1.24
N PRO A 107 -15.17 1.46 -2.37
CA PRO A 107 -14.45 2.62 -2.88
C PRO A 107 -14.35 3.76 -1.88
N PHE A 108 -15.32 3.86 -0.97
CA PHE A 108 -15.38 4.92 0.04
C PHE A 108 -14.13 4.97 0.93
N ILE A 109 -13.51 3.83 1.28
CA ILE A 109 -12.27 3.79 2.08
C ILE A 109 -11.14 4.54 1.35
N GLN A 110 -11.01 4.32 0.04
CA GLN A 110 -10.03 5.02 -0.78
C GLN A 110 -10.41 6.50 -0.96
N GLN A 111 -11.68 6.81 -1.22
CA GLN A 111 -12.16 8.18 -1.39
C GLN A 111 -11.95 9.04 -0.12
N SER A 112 -11.97 8.41 1.05
CA SER A 112 -11.76 9.04 2.35
C SER A 112 -10.31 8.97 2.85
N PHE A 113 -9.33 8.64 2.00
CA PHE A 113 -7.91 8.46 2.42
C PHE A 113 -7.34 9.68 3.19
N VAL A 114 -7.77 10.90 2.84
CA VAL A 114 -7.35 12.14 3.52
C VAL A 114 -7.75 12.13 5.00
N PHE A 115 -8.87 11.49 5.35
CA PHE A 115 -9.29 11.32 6.73
C PHE A 115 -8.35 10.39 7.50
N THR A 116 -7.89 9.29 6.91
CA THR A 116 -6.85 8.44 7.53
C THR A 116 -5.55 9.23 7.76
N LEU A 117 -5.13 10.05 6.79
CA LEU A 117 -3.96 10.92 6.96
C LEU A 117 -4.14 11.97 8.06
N TYR A 118 -5.37 12.51 8.18
CA TYR A 118 -5.75 13.42 9.26
C TYR A 118 -5.65 12.74 10.62
N LEU A 119 -6.21 11.53 10.78
CA LEU A 119 -6.12 10.76 12.02
C LEU A 119 -4.67 10.49 12.40
N LEU A 120 -3.83 10.10 11.44
CA LEU A 120 -2.40 9.87 11.68
C LEU A 120 -1.66 11.17 12.05
N THR A 121 -2.02 12.30 11.45
CA THR A 121 -1.40 13.59 11.81
C THR A 121 -1.77 14.00 13.24
N ARG A 122 -3.01 13.74 13.66
CA ARG A 122 -3.50 14.12 14.98
C ARG A 122 -3.06 13.17 16.10
N TYR A 123 -3.02 11.86 15.81
CA TYR A 123 -2.85 10.83 16.82
C TYR A 123 -1.64 9.89 16.58
N GLY A 124 -0.98 9.96 15.43
CA GLY A 124 0.06 9.02 15.04
C GLY A 124 1.40 9.18 15.76
N ASN A 125 1.64 10.30 16.46
CA ASN A 125 2.90 10.55 17.17
C ASN A 125 3.19 9.52 18.28
N THR A 126 2.18 8.81 18.76
CA THR A 126 2.35 7.68 19.69
C THR A 126 1.76 6.42 19.09
N SER A 127 2.47 5.31 19.24
CA SER A 127 2.02 4.00 18.75
C SER A 127 0.67 3.62 19.38
N ARG A 128 -0.29 3.28 18.53
CA ARG A 128 -1.67 2.93 18.91
C ARG A 128 -2.12 1.64 18.23
N PRO A 129 -3.05 0.89 18.82
CA PRO A 129 -3.66 -0.24 18.12
C PRO A 129 -4.45 0.26 16.90
N HIS A 130 -4.42 -0.50 15.80
CA HIS A 130 -5.23 -0.26 14.60
C HIS A 130 -6.72 -0.04 14.91
N THR A 131 -7.27 -0.74 15.92
CA THR A 131 -8.67 -0.60 16.38
C THR A 131 -9.05 0.83 16.79
N PHE A 132 -8.09 1.64 17.27
CA PHE A 132 -8.34 3.06 17.54
C PHE A 132 -8.73 3.82 16.25
N TYR A 133 -8.03 3.54 15.15
CA TYR A 133 -8.27 4.20 13.87
C TYR A 133 -9.52 3.64 13.18
N GLU A 134 -9.78 2.34 13.32
CA GLU A 134 -11.02 1.72 12.85
C GLU A 134 -12.24 2.35 13.52
N GLU A 135 -12.21 2.51 14.85
CA GLU A 135 -13.30 3.13 15.61
C GLU A 135 -13.53 4.58 15.18
N ALA A 136 -12.45 5.36 15.07
CA ALA A 136 -12.55 6.74 14.61
C ALA A 136 -13.11 6.85 13.18
N PHE A 137 -12.78 5.90 12.30
CA PHE A 137 -13.32 5.83 10.94
C PHE A 137 -14.81 5.49 10.93
N LEU A 138 -15.20 4.45 11.66
CA LEU A 138 -16.60 4.03 11.74
C LEU A 138 -17.49 5.10 12.37
N GLN A 139 -17.01 5.78 13.43
CA GLN A 139 -17.75 6.88 14.05
C GLN A 139 -17.93 8.08 13.10
N ALA A 140 -16.96 8.36 12.25
CA ALA A 140 -17.04 9.45 11.28
C ALA A 140 -17.95 9.11 10.08
N PHE A 141 -17.97 7.85 9.67
CA PHE A 141 -18.66 7.41 8.45
C PHE A 141 -19.52 6.16 8.67
N PRO A 142 -20.50 6.17 9.60
CA PRO A 142 -21.32 4.99 9.89
C PRO A 142 -22.16 4.55 8.69
N ILE A 143 -22.50 5.48 7.80
CA ILE A 143 -23.31 5.22 6.59
C ILE A 143 -22.64 4.28 5.60
N VAL A 144 -21.30 4.11 5.65
CA VAL A 144 -20.59 3.19 4.74
C VAL A 144 -20.98 1.73 4.96
N LEU A 145 -21.58 1.40 6.12
CA LEU A 145 -22.08 0.06 6.40
C LEU A 145 -23.23 -0.34 5.47
N ASP A 146 -23.99 0.62 4.96
CA ASP A 146 -25.13 0.37 4.05
C ASP A 146 -24.66 -0.16 2.69
N ASP A 147 -23.41 0.11 2.30
CA ASP A 147 -22.79 -0.35 1.05
C ASP A 147 -22.23 -1.78 1.16
N ILE A 148 -22.21 -2.38 2.35
CA ILE A 148 -21.62 -3.70 2.58
C ILE A 148 -22.69 -4.78 2.42
N PRO A 149 -22.53 -5.70 1.46
CA PRO A 149 -23.50 -6.77 1.27
C PRO A 149 -23.51 -7.72 2.47
N PRO A 150 -24.67 -8.28 2.83
CA PRO A 150 -24.76 -9.31 3.87
C PRO A 150 -23.83 -10.48 3.58
N SER A 151 -23.06 -10.90 4.59
CA SER A 151 -22.14 -12.03 4.52
C SER A 151 -22.45 -13.03 5.63
N PRO A 152 -22.35 -14.34 5.37
CA PRO A 152 -22.50 -15.36 6.41
C PRO A 152 -21.26 -15.47 7.31
N ILE A 153 -20.16 -14.81 6.96
CA ILE A 153 -18.86 -14.95 7.64
C ILE A 153 -18.60 -13.78 8.58
N PHE A 154 -18.89 -12.55 8.14
CA PHE A 154 -18.60 -11.33 8.89
C PHE A 154 -19.83 -10.43 8.89
N SER A 155 -20.05 -9.74 10.01
CA SER A 155 -20.97 -8.61 10.05
C SER A 155 -20.45 -7.45 9.17
N PRO A 156 -21.33 -6.53 8.73
CA PRO A 156 -20.89 -5.34 7.99
C PRO A 156 -19.80 -4.54 8.70
N GLU A 157 -19.89 -4.42 10.03
CA GLU A 157 -18.90 -3.70 10.82
C GLU A 157 -17.53 -4.42 10.81
N GLU A 158 -17.52 -5.73 11.03
CA GLU A 158 -16.28 -6.51 10.98
C GLU A 158 -15.63 -6.46 9.60
N GLU A 159 -16.43 -6.54 8.53
CA GLU A 159 -15.94 -6.42 7.15
C GLU A 159 -15.33 -5.04 6.88
N LEU A 160 -16.01 -3.96 7.32
CA LEU A 160 -15.49 -2.60 7.20
C LEU A 160 -14.15 -2.44 7.92
N ARG A 161 -14.07 -2.87 9.19
CA ARG A 161 -12.87 -2.74 10.02
C ARG A 161 -11.68 -3.44 9.37
N ARG A 162 -11.88 -4.65 8.85
CA ARG A 162 -10.85 -5.42 8.15
C ARG A 162 -10.40 -4.74 6.86
N CYS A 163 -11.36 -4.32 6.03
CA CYS A 163 -11.07 -3.59 4.81
C CYS A 163 -10.31 -2.28 5.11
N TYR A 164 -10.70 -1.56 6.17
CA TYR A 164 -10.04 -0.32 6.57
C TYR A 164 -8.61 -0.58 7.05
N THR A 165 -8.39 -1.55 7.94
CA THR A 165 -7.07 -1.89 8.46
C THR A 165 -6.12 -2.33 7.35
N TRP A 166 -6.55 -3.21 6.45
CA TRP A 166 -5.69 -3.64 5.36
C TRP A 166 -5.49 -2.55 4.31
N ARG A 167 -6.57 -1.97 3.77
CA ARG A 167 -6.45 -1.03 2.64
C ARG A 167 -5.87 0.31 3.06
N ALA A 168 -6.30 0.89 4.18
CA ALA A 168 -5.90 2.23 4.59
C ALA A 168 -4.67 2.24 5.51
N LEU A 169 -4.54 1.29 6.44
CA LEU A 169 -3.40 1.28 7.36
C LEU A 169 -2.22 0.52 6.75
N VAL A 170 -2.35 -0.77 6.49
CA VAL A 170 -1.24 -1.61 6.03
C VAL A 170 -0.80 -1.26 4.60
N ASP A 171 -1.71 -1.36 3.63
CA ASP A 171 -1.39 -1.29 2.21
C ASP A 171 -1.27 0.13 1.66
N PHE A 172 -1.83 1.13 2.35
CA PHE A 172 -1.65 2.53 2.01
C PHE A 172 -0.58 3.19 2.88
N THR A 173 -0.87 3.41 4.17
CA THR A 173 0.04 4.21 5.01
C THR A 173 1.35 3.49 5.33
N GLY A 174 1.31 2.17 5.57
CA GLY A 174 2.48 1.33 5.78
C GLY A 174 3.31 1.21 4.51
N PHE A 175 2.69 0.76 3.42
CA PHE A 175 3.35 0.56 2.12
C PHE A 175 4.02 1.83 1.56
N LEU A 176 3.38 3.00 1.71
CA LEU A 176 3.95 4.27 1.24
C LEU A 176 4.89 4.95 2.26
N GLY A 177 5.17 4.31 3.39
CA GLY A 177 6.10 4.81 4.41
C GLY A 177 5.59 6.04 5.17
N LEU A 178 4.28 6.24 5.23
CA LEU A 178 3.62 7.32 5.98
C LEU A 178 3.46 6.96 7.46
N ALA A 179 3.35 5.67 7.75
CA ALA A 179 3.28 5.11 9.08
C ALA A 179 4.09 3.81 9.15
N GLU A 180 4.59 3.52 10.33
CA GLU A 180 5.05 2.21 10.73
C GLU A 180 3.81 1.42 11.19
N VAL A 181 3.58 0.27 10.55
CA VAL A 181 2.43 -0.60 10.80
C VAL A 181 2.95 -2.01 11.07
N GLU A 182 3.13 -2.31 12.35
CA GLU A 182 3.74 -3.55 12.82
C GLU A 182 2.68 -4.52 13.30
N LYS A 183 2.83 -5.81 12.97
CA LYS A 183 2.01 -6.84 13.60
C LYS A 183 2.36 -6.95 15.08
N VAL A 184 1.38 -7.24 15.91
CA VAL A 184 1.59 -7.47 17.34
C VAL A 184 2.27 -8.83 17.60
N SER A 185 2.06 -9.79 16.70
CA SER A 185 2.65 -11.13 16.77
C SER A 185 2.93 -11.68 15.36
N ASP A 186 3.97 -12.52 15.25
CA ASP A 186 4.32 -13.24 14.04
C ASP A 186 3.47 -14.51 13.82
N GLU A 187 2.51 -14.78 14.71
CA GLU A 187 1.55 -15.85 14.53
C GLU A 187 0.80 -15.72 13.19
N LEU A 188 0.64 -16.83 12.49
CA LEU A 188 0.09 -16.89 11.13
C LEU A 188 -1.29 -16.21 10.99
N LEU A 189 -2.07 -16.21 12.07
CA LEU A 189 -3.42 -15.65 12.13
C LEU A 189 -3.49 -14.31 12.88
N CYS A 190 -2.36 -13.75 13.31
CA CYS A 190 -2.35 -12.43 13.93
C CYS A 190 -2.81 -11.38 12.92
N ARG A 191 -3.92 -10.71 13.25
CA ARG A 191 -4.50 -9.60 12.49
C ARG A 191 -4.42 -8.29 13.26
N GLU A 192 -3.68 -8.29 14.36
CA GLU A 192 -3.53 -7.11 15.19
C GLU A 192 -2.29 -6.32 14.80
N TYR A 193 -2.46 -5.01 14.67
CA TYR A 193 -1.38 -4.10 14.32
C TYR A 193 -1.24 -2.95 15.32
N ARG A 194 0.00 -2.49 15.47
CA ARG A 194 0.38 -1.21 16.07
C ARG A 194 0.73 -0.23 14.96
N VAL A 195 0.24 1.00 15.08
CA VAL A 195 0.38 2.04 14.07
C VAL A 195 0.98 3.30 14.69
N LYS A 196 2.04 3.81 14.07
CA LYS A 196 2.72 5.05 14.45
C LYS A 196 3.09 5.85 13.19
N SER A 197 2.82 7.14 13.16
CA SER A 197 3.17 7.98 12.01
C SER A 197 4.68 8.13 11.85
N LEU A 198 5.15 8.16 10.61
CA LEU A 198 6.55 8.42 10.25
C LEU A 198 6.74 9.89 9.81
N PRO A 199 7.98 10.43 9.87
CA PRO A 199 8.26 11.81 9.50
C PRO A 199 7.85 12.19 8.08
N LEU A 200 7.77 11.21 7.16
CA LEU A 200 7.37 11.43 5.78
C LEU A 200 5.93 11.96 5.66
N LEU A 201 5.03 11.57 6.58
CA LEU A 201 3.65 12.05 6.62
C LEU A 201 3.59 13.59 6.62
N GLY A 202 4.32 14.23 7.54
CA GLY A 202 4.34 15.70 7.68
C GLY A 202 5.04 16.44 6.54
N ARG A 203 5.75 15.73 5.65
CA ARG A 203 6.33 16.30 4.42
C ARG A 203 5.37 16.24 3.23
N ILE A 204 4.39 15.34 3.26
CA ILE A 204 3.44 15.13 2.16
C ILE A 204 2.14 15.88 2.41
N VAL A 205 1.67 15.92 3.65
CA VAL A 205 0.41 16.58 4.00
C VAL A 205 0.58 17.44 5.25
N GLN A 206 -0.02 18.62 5.23
CA GLN A 206 -0.06 19.54 6.36
C GLN A 206 -1.50 19.97 6.58
N PHE A 207 -2.05 19.62 7.74
CA PHE A 207 -3.38 20.05 8.14
C PHE A 207 -3.27 21.29 9.03
N GLN A 208 -4.11 22.30 8.75
CA GLN A 208 -4.27 23.44 9.64
C GLN A 208 -5.22 23.03 10.78
N LEU A 209 -4.64 22.46 11.84
CA LEU A 209 -5.42 22.04 13.00
C LEU A 209 -5.64 23.23 13.95
N PRO A 210 -6.88 23.52 14.37
CA PRO A 210 -7.09 24.46 15.46
C PRO A 210 -6.41 23.92 16.73
N LYS A 211 -5.76 24.83 17.47
CA LYS A 211 -5.09 24.52 18.74
C LYS A 211 -6.07 24.07 19.81
#